data_AF-A0A9X1SR41-F1
#
_entry.id   AF-A0A9X1SR41-F1
#
_cell.length_a   1.000
_cell.length_b   1.000
_cell.length_c   1.000
_cell.angle_alpha   90.00
_cell.angle_beta   90.00
_cell.angle_gamma   90.00
#
_symmetry.space_group_name_H-M   'P 1'
#
loop_
_entity.id
_entity.type
_entity.pdbx_description
1 polymer ?
#
loop_
_entity_poly.entity_id
_entity_poly.type
_entity_poly.pdbx_seq_one_letter_code
_entity_poly.pdbx_strand_id
1 'polypeptide(L)'
;MKVEHQNGNLLIWGGWETTKGYQAPGINAVEIRCDTASSRCVEAYASILHHTEGEDLEAQVFDYVVQNWTENEMLAVAGQAMGCLDRRLIVDLVAQQARLEWSPSAEAGCEGDIGAAVLGGDPL
;
A
#
# COMPACT_ATOMS: atom_id res chain seq x y z
N MET A 1 -1.46 6.48 11.97
CA MET A 1 -2.25 5.56 11.13
C MET A 1 -3.46 5.15 11.94
N LYS A 2 -4.61 4.98 11.30
CA LYS A 2 -5.82 4.46 11.94
C LYS A 2 -6.14 3.09 11.36
N VAL A 3 -6.38 2.10 12.22
CA VAL A 3 -6.82 0.75 11.84
C VAL A 3 -8.17 0.49 12.50
N GLU A 4 -9.19 0.20 11.71
CA GLU A 4 -10.53 -0.09 12.19
C GLU A 4 -11.02 -1.44 11.66
N HIS A 5 -11.61 -2.23 12.55
CA HIS A 5 -12.33 -3.44 12.20
C HIS A 5 -13.83 -3.16 12.22
N GLN A 6 -14.52 -3.37 11.10
CA GLN A 6 -15.97 -3.19 11.00
C GLN A 6 -16.59 -4.37 10.25
N ASN A 7 -17.41 -5.19 10.94
CA ASN A 7 -18.20 -6.27 10.32
C ASN A 7 -17.42 -7.22 9.39
N GLY A 8 -16.19 -7.60 9.76
CA GLY A 8 -15.34 -8.48 8.93
C GLY A 8 -14.51 -7.73 7.87
N ASN A 9 -14.55 -6.40 7.87
CA ASN A 9 -13.72 -5.54 7.05
C ASN A 9 -12.64 -4.86 7.88
N LEU A 10 -11.51 -4.61 7.23
CA LEU A 10 -10.38 -3.88 7.75
C LEU A 10 -10.26 -2.57 6.96
N LEU A 11 -10.29 -1.45 7.69
CA LEU A 11 -10.14 -0.11 7.13
C LEU A 11 -8.88 0.52 7.71
N ILE A 12 -7.99 0.99 6.84
CA ILE A 12 -6.71 1.57 7.22
C ILE A 12 -6.51 2.92 6.54
N TRP A 13 -5.98 3.88 7.29
CA TRP A 13 -5.78 5.26 6.88
C TRP A 13 -4.40 5.76 7.29
N GLY A 14 -3.70 6.45 6.40
CA GLY A 14 -2.40 7.06 6.69
C GLY A 14 -1.70 7.59 5.45
N GLY A 15 -0.38 7.74 5.51
CA GLY A 15 0.48 8.02 4.37
C GLY A 15 1.69 7.07 4.38
N TRP A 16 2.13 6.64 3.21
CA TRP A 16 3.32 5.82 3.04
C TRP A 16 4.58 6.64 3.27
N GLU A 17 5.48 6.14 4.10
CA GLU A 17 6.83 6.62 4.30
C GLU A 17 7.82 5.58 3.74
N THR A 18 8.52 5.93 2.66
CA THR A 18 9.44 5.01 2.01
C THR A 18 10.66 4.79 2.90
N THR A 19 10.91 3.54 3.29
CA THR A 19 12.07 3.13 4.08
C THR A 19 13.19 2.56 3.21
N LYS A 20 12.87 2.14 1.98
CA LYS A 20 13.83 1.67 0.98
C LYS A 20 13.36 2.03 -0.43
N GLY A 21 14.26 2.58 -1.23
CA GLY A 21 13.97 3.03 -2.59
C GLY A 21 13.85 4.55 -2.66
N TYR A 22 13.43 5.07 -3.81
CA TYR A 22 13.23 6.50 -4.02
C TYR A 22 11.90 6.97 -3.43
N GLN A 23 11.89 8.17 -2.85
CA GLN A 23 10.68 8.89 -2.46
C GLN A 23 10.69 10.26 -3.15
N ALA A 24 9.66 10.51 -3.94
CA ALA A 24 9.47 11.83 -4.51
C ALA A 24 9.12 12.86 -3.41
N PRO A 25 9.63 14.10 -3.46
CA PRO A 25 9.21 15.15 -2.56
C PRO A 25 7.71 15.41 -2.65
N GLY A 26 7.02 15.47 -1.52
CA GLY A 26 5.58 15.62 -1.49
C GLY A 26 4.93 15.07 -0.22
N ILE A 27 3.61 14.96 -0.26
CA ILE A 27 2.80 14.30 0.76
C ILE A 27 1.81 13.36 0.08
N ASN A 28 1.55 12.21 0.71
CA ASN A 28 0.56 11.27 0.23
C ASN A 28 -0.43 10.88 1.32
N ALA A 29 -1.60 10.44 0.88
CA ALA A 29 -2.65 9.89 1.72
C ALA A 29 -3.18 8.62 1.07
N VAL A 30 -3.48 7.63 1.89
CA VAL A 30 -4.07 6.36 1.48
C VAL A 30 -5.25 5.96 2.33
N GLU A 31 -6.22 5.34 1.67
CA GLU A 31 -7.25 4.53 2.28
C GLU A 31 -7.08 3.10 1.78
N ILE A 32 -7.04 2.14 2.70
CA ILE A 32 -7.00 0.72 2.37
C ILE A 32 -8.23 0.06 2.97
N ARG A 33 -8.99 -0.64 2.13
CA ARG A 33 -10.16 -1.43 2.52
C ARG A 33 -9.93 -2.88 2.16
N CYS A 34 -9.89 -3.75 3.16
CA CYS A 34 -9.82 -5.20 2.96
C CYS A 34 -11.12 -5.86 3.42
N ASP A 35 -11.63 -6.78 2.61
CA ASP A 35 -12.86 -7.52 2.87
C ASP A 35 -12.54 -9.02 2.93
N THR A 36 -12.89 -9.63 4.06
CA THR A 36 -12.62 -11.06 4.31
C THR A 36 -13.45 -11.98 3.42
N ALA A 37 -14.70 -11.60 3.10
CA ALA A 37 -15.62 -12.45 2.34
C ALA A 37 -15.19 -12.62 0.87
N SER A 38 -14.63 -11.56 0.29
CA SER A 38 -14.15 -11.51 -1.09
C SER A 38 -12.66 -11.81 -1.22
N SER A 39 -11.91 -11.85 -0.11
CA SER A 39 -10.45 -12.03 -0.09
C SER A 39 -9.73 -10.99 -0.97
N ARG A 40 -10.17 -9.73 -0.86
CA ARG A 40 -9.63 -8.59 -1.62
C ARG A 40 -9.29 -7.43 -0.71
N CYS A 41 -8.27 -6.67 -1.11
CA CYS A 41 -8.07 -5.31 -0.62
C CYS A 41 -8.06 -4.33 -1.78
N VAL A 42 -8.55 -3.12 -1.54
CA VAL A 42 -8.41 -1.98 -2.45
C VAL A 42 -7.67 -0.88 -1.70
N GLU A 43 -6.62 -0.35 -2.31
CA GLU A 43 -5.93 0.86 -1.85
C GLU A 43 -6.26 2.01 -2.80
N ALA A 44 -6.80 3.09 -2.25
CA ALA A 44 -6.85 4.37 -2.93
C ALA A 44 -5.66 5.20 -2.45
N TYR A 45 -4.76 5.56 -3.38
CA TYR A 45 -3.56 6.35 -3.13
C TYR A 45 -3.70 7.71 -3.80
N ALA A 46 -3.41 8.78 -3.08
CA ALA A 46 -3.29 10.13 -3.63
C ALA A 46 -2.01 10.79 -3.13
N SER A 47 -1.32 11.52 -4.01
CA SER A 47 -0.08 12.22 -3.68
C SER A 47 -0.05 13.59 -4.31
N ILE A 48 0.38 14.58 -3.55
CA ILE A 48 0.80 15.88 -4.05
C ILE A 48 2.32 15.81 -4.20
N LEU A 49 2.81 15.89 -5.43
CA LEU A 49 4.22 15.94 -5.76
C LEU A 49 4.67 17.39 -5.81
N HIS A 50 5.76 17.72 -5.13
CA HIS A 50 6.31 19.07 -5.12
C HIS A 50 7.46 19.16 -6.13
N HIS A 51 7.25 19.96 -7.18
CA HIS A 51 8.26 20.30 -8.18
C HIS A 51 8.70 21.76 -8.03
N THR A 52 9.84 22.11 -8.62
CA THR A 52 10.34 23.50 -8.56
C THR A 52 9.41 24.51 -9.24
N GLU A 53 8.55 24.05 -10.14
CA GLU A 53 7.64 24.87 -10.95
C GLU A 53 6.18 24.84 -10.45
N GLY A 54 5.86 24.01 -9.45
CA GLY A 54 4.50 23.85 -8.95
C GLY A 54 4.25 22.53 -8.23
N GLU A 55 2.99 22.19 -8.04
CA GLU A 55 2.53 20.96 -7.39
C GLU A 55 1.67 20.14 -8.35
N ASP A 56 1.92 18.84 -8.43
CA ASP A 56 1.12 17.90 -9.25
C ASP A 56 0.34 16.95 -8.34
N LEU A 57 -0.93 16.71 -8.68
CA LEU A 57 -1.75 15.70 -8.00
C LEU A 57 -1.74 14.39 -8.80
N GLU A 58 -1.29 13.32 -8.17
CA GLU A 58 -1.43 11.96 -8.68
C GLU A 58 -2.42 11.16 -7.84
N ALA A 59 -3.25 10.36 -8.49
CA ALA A 59 -4.17 9.44 -7.84
C ALA A 59 -4.14 8.08 -8.53
N GLN A 60 -4.05 7.01 -7.73
CA GLN A 60 -3.94 5.64 -8.20
C GLN A 60 -4.82 4.72 -7.34
N VAL A 61 -5.27 3.61 -7.93
CA VAL A 61 -5.99 2.55 -7.22
C VAL A 61 -5.23 1.24 -7.43
N PHE A 62 -5.04 0.49 -6.35
CA PHE A 62 -4.40 -0.82 -6.40
C PHE A 62 -5.35 -1.90 -5.86
N ASP A 63 -5.58 -2.92 -6.68
CA ASP A 63 -6.41 -4.08 -6.34
C ASP A 63 -5.52 -5.26 -5.91
N TYR A 64 -5.65 -5.67 -4.64
CA TYR A 64 -4.88 -6.77 -4.08
C TYR A 64 -5.73 -8.03 -3.93
N VAL A 65 -5.11 -9.18 -4.16
CA VAL A 65 -5.63 -10.49 -3.78
C VAL A 65 -5.04 -10.87 -2.42
N VAL A 66 -5.89 -11.15 -1.44
CA VAL A 66 -5.44 -11.65 -0.13
C VAL A 66 -4.86 -13.06 -0.31
N GLN A 67 -3.62 -13.24 0.12
CA GLN A 67 -2.91 -14.53 0.09
C GLN A 67 -3.01 -15.24 1.44
N ASN A 68 -2.98 -14.46 2.53
CA ASN A 68 -3.08 -14.98 3.88
C ASN A 68 -3.80 -13.97 4.77
N TRP A 69 -4.72 -14.44 5.61
CA TRP A 69 -5.38 -13.63 6.63
C TRP A 69 -5.54 -14.47 7.89
N THR A 70 -4.84 -14.06 8.95
CA THR A 70 -4.88 -14.70 10.27
C THR A 70 -5.32 -13.69 11.33
N GLU A 71 -5.36 -14.11 12.59
CA GLU A 71 -5.61 -13.20 13.71
C GLU A 71 -4.49 -12.16 13.89
N ASN A 72 -3.28 -12.45 13.41
CA ASN A 72 -2.10 -11.61 13.64
C ASN A 72 -1.71 -10.77 12.42
N GLU A 73 -1.88 -11.31 11.22
CA GLU A 73 -1.36 -10.70 10.00
C GLU A 73 -2.31 -10.91 8.82
N MET A 74 -2.41 -9.89 7.98
CA MET A 74 -2.99 -9.96 6.65
C MET A 74 -1.92 -9.65 5.60
N LEU A 75 -1.78 -10.53 4.60
CA LEU A 75 -0.90 -10.37 3.45
C LEU A 75 -1.76 -10.39 2.17
N ALA A 76 -1.61 -9.34 1.35
CA ALA A 76 -2.26 -9.25 0.05
C ALA A 76 -1.28 -8.79 -1.04
N VAL A 77 -1.50 -9.23 -2.28
CA VAL A 77 -0.62 -8.97 -3.41
C VAL A 77 -1.40 -8.38 -4.58
N ALA A 78 -0.94 -7.23 -5.07
CA ALA A 78 -1.36 -6.66 -6.34
C ALA A 78 -0.24 -6.94 -7.36
N GLY A 79 -0.49 -7.92 -8.24
CA GLY A 79 0.49 -8.36 -9.22
C GLY A 79 0.64 -7.37 -10.37
N GLN A 80 1.88 -7.11 -10.81
CA GLN A 80 2.17 -6.18 -11.92
C GLN A 80 1.49 -4.81 -11.78
N ALA A 81 1.32 -4.34 -10.54
CA ALA A 81 0.54 -3.16 -10.20
C ALA A 81 1.26 -1.84 -10.53
N MET A 82 2.58 -1.88 -10.68
CA MET A 82 3.41 -0.74 -11.09
C MET A 82 4.28 -1.18 -12.27
N GLY A 83 3.64 -1.35 -13.42
CA GLY A 83 4.28 -1.93 -14.60
C GLY A 83 4.52 -3.43 -14.38
N CYS A 84 5.76 -3.83 -14.13
CA CYS A 84 6.11 -5.24 -13.93
C CYS A 84 6.36 -5.62 -12.47
N LEU A 85 6.20 -4.67 -11.55
CA LEU A 85 6.43 -4.86 -10.12
C LEU A 85 5.18 -5.40 -9.44
N ASP A 86 5.35 -6.37 -8.55
CA ASP A 86 4.33 -6.77 -7.60
C ASP A 86 4.40 -5.85 -6.38
N ARG A 87 3.22 -5.47 -5.89
CA ARG A 87 3.06 -4.79 -4.60
C ARG A 87 2.55 -5.80 -3.58
N ARG A 88 3.22 -5.88 -2.43
CA ARG A 88 2.86 -6.76 -1.31
C ARG A 88 2.50 -5.89 -0.12
N LEU A 89 1.22 -5.89 0.22
CA LEU A 89 0.67 -5.22 1.39
C LEU A 89 0.68 -6.20 2.55
N ILE A 90 1.34 -5.82 3.65
CA ILE A 90 1.37 -6.60 4.88
C ILE A 90 0.87 -5.74 6.03
N VAL A 91 -0.12 -6.24 6.75
CA VAL A 91 -0.71 -5.57 7.90
C VAL A 91 -0.58 -6.46 9.11
N ASP A 92 0.16 -5.98 10.11
CA ASP A 92 0.18 -6.55 11.45
C ASP A 92 -1.04 -6.03 12.23
N LEU A 93 -1.98 -6.93 12.49
CA LEU A 93 -3.26 -6.65 13.13
C LEU A 93 -3.12 -6.46 14.65
N VAL A 94 -2.06 -7.00 15.25
CA VAL A 94 -1.80 -6.91 16.70
C VAL A 94 -1.06 -5.62 17.02
N ALA A 95 0.04 -5.35 16.31
CA ALA A 95 0.83 -4.15 16.47
C ALA A 95 0.15 -2.92 15.85
N GLN A 96 -0.91 -3.12 15.05
CA GLN A 96 -1.56 -2.09 14.25
C GLN A 96 -0.51 -1.33 13.43
N GLN A 97 0.14 -2.04 12.52
CA GLN A 97 1.13 -1.50 11.59
C GLN A 97 0.88 -2.03 10.20
N ALA A 98 1.16 -1.22 9.17
CA ALA A 98 1.14 -1.67 7.80
C ALA A 98 2.48 -1.37 7.13
N ARG A 99 2.95 -2.31 6.32
CA ARG A 99 4.11 -2.15 5.44
C ARG A 99 3.72 -2.53 4.02
N LEU A 100 4.38 -1.87 3.08
CA LEU A 100 4.27 -2.13 1.66
C LEU A 100 5.65 -2.49 1.14
N GLU A 101 5.74 -3.54 0.35
CA GLU A 101 6.96 -3.94 -0.32
C GLU A 101 6.69 -4.04 -1.82
N TRP A 102 7.65 -3.63 -2.65
CA TRP A 102 7.57 -3.83 -4.10
C TRP A 102 8.87 -4.40 -4.66
N SER A 103 8.71 -5.25 -5.66
CA SER A 103 9.82 -5.85 -6.40
C SER A 103 9.33 -6.33 -7.76
N PRO A 104 10.23 -6.59 -8.73
CA PRO A 104 9.88 -7.30 -9.95
C PRO A 104 9.08 -8.57 -9.66
N SER A 105 8.04 -8.82 -10.46
CA SER A 105 7.32 -10.08 -10.38
C SER A 105 8.21 -11.22 -10.86
N ALA A 106 8.10 -12.38 -10.22
CA ALA A 106 8.89 -13.55 -10.61
C ALA A 106 8.59 -14.02 -12.04
N GLU A 107 7.39 -13.70 -12.54
CA GLU A 107 6.88 -14.15 -13.84
C GLU A 107 7.13 -13.15 -14.98
N ALA A 108 7.32 -11.86 -14.67
CA ALA A 108 7.46 -10.81 -15.69
C ALA A 108 8.86 -10.75 -16.33
N GLY A 109 9.86 -11.41 -15.73
CA GLY A 109 11.23 -11.44 -16.26
C GLY A 109 11.85 -10.04 -16.48
N CYS A 110 11.41 -9.04 -15.71
CA CYS A 110 11.84 -7.66 -15.86
C CYS A 110 12.90 -7.27 -14.83
N GLU A 111 13.78 -6.35 -15.20
CA GLU A 111 14.56 -5.58 -14.22
C GLU A 111 13.72 -4.41 -13.75
N GLY A 112 13.65 -4.21 -12.43
CA GLY A 112 12.86 -3.14 -11.84
C GLY A 112 13.22 -2.93 -10.37
N ASP A 113 12.79 -1.79 -9.84
CA ASP A 113 13.19 -1.35 -8.52
C ASP A 113 12.62 -2.23 -7.40
N ILE A 114 13.41 -2.37 -6.34
CA ILE A 114 13.01 -3.02 -5.09
C ILE A 114 12.92 -1.94 -4.01
N GLY A 115 11.78 -1.87 -3.34
CA GLY A 115 11.60 -0.92 -2.25
C GLY A 115 10.58 -1.37 -1.21
N ALA A 116 10.47 -0.54 -0.18
CA ALA A 116 9.58 -0.76 0.94
C ALA A 116 9.14 0.57 1.56
N ALA A 117 7.96 0.57 2.14
CA ALA A 117 7.39 1.69 2.89
C ALA A 117 6.67 1.18 4.14
N VAL A 118 6.58 2.04 5.15
CA VAL A 118 5.74 1.84 6.33
C VAL A 118 4.61 2.85 6.32
N LEU A 119 3.44 2.47 6.84
CA LEU A 119 2.31 3.37 6.91
C LEU A 119 2.36 4.19 8.20
N GLY A 120 2.50 5.50 8.06
CA GLY A 120 2.59 6.45 9.16
C GLY A 120 1.47 7.50 9.13
N GLY A 121 1.36 8.27 10.21
CA GLY A 121 0.52 9.48 10.27
C GLY A 121 -1.00 9.26 10.26
N ASP A 122 -1.75 10.27 10.70
CA ASP A 122 -3.17 10.44 10.38
C ASP A 122 -3.22 11.05 8.96
N PRO A 123 -4.08 10.64 8.01
CA PRO A 123 -4.08 11.20 6.66
C PRO A 123 -4.71 12.60 6.57
N LEU A 124 -4.33 13.49 7.50
CA LEU A 124 -4.83 14.85 7.81
C LEU A 124 -5.75 14.90 9.03
#